data_AF-A0A536ULS9-F1
#
_entry.id   AF-A0A536ULS9-F1
#
_cell.length_a   1.000
_cell.length_b   1.000
_cell.length_c   1.000
_cell.angle_alpha   90.00
_cell.angle_beta   90.00
_cell.angle_gamma   90.00
#
_symmetry.space_group_name_H-M   'P 1'
#
loop_
_entity.id
_entity.type
_entity.pdbx_description
1 polymer ?
#
loop_
_entity_poly.entity_id
_entity_poly.type
_entity_poly.pdbx_seq_one_letter_code
_entity_poly.pdbx_strand_id
1 'polypeptide(L)'
;FAISEIIRYAVDTKPQLAIVDKPIGNVFKGMWQLTRKYPVQILRGNAVGTLIGALPGAGADIAAWITYAISKRFSKEPEKFGTGHVEGIVESGSANNSALAGAWIPALVFGIPGDSITAIVIGVLYMKNMNPGPTLFTNNPQNIYAVYLLFIIANLIMVPMGWWCIKVSKQILKVPRTVLMPVIMLFCVVGAFAINNTPFDVTVMLVAGIAAFFLESNGFPVAPAILGVVLGGMLEENFITSMIKSDGQLTAFFERPIAATLGAMTLAVWFLPILLRRLRQLAGIKAAT
;
A
#
# COMPACT_ATOMS: atom_id res chain seq x y z
N PHE A 1 3.20 4.09 12.97
CA PHE A 1 1.76 4.25 12.70
C PHE A 1 0.90 4.07 13.96
N ALA A 2 0.74 2.85 14.51
CA ALA A 2 -0.16 2.59 15.63
C ALA A 2 0.03 3.51 16.85
N ILE A 3 1.28 3.74 17.30
CA ILE A 3 1.58 4.63 18.43
C ILE A 3 1.22 6.08 18.11
N SER A 4 1.52 6.58 16.90
CA SER A 4 1.12 7.92 16.45
C SER A 4 -0.40 8.10 16.52
N GLU A 5 -1.14 7.11 16.05
CA GLU A 5 -2.60 7.12 16.05
C GLU A 5 -3.19 7.08 17.47
N ILE A 6 -2.58 6.33 18.38
CA ILE A 6 -2.96 6.30 19.81
C ILE A 6 -2.75 7.66 20.45
N ILE A 7 -1.58 8.29 20.23
CA ILE A 7 -1.27 9.63 20.77
C ILE A 7 -2.25 10.65 20.21
N ARG A 8 -2.54 10.62 18.90
CA ARG A 8 -3.56 11.48 18.29
C ARG A 8 -4.92 11.29 18.93
N TYR A 9 -5.35 10.05 19.10
CA TYR A 9 -6.64 9.76 19.72
C TYR A 9 -6.73 10.27 21.15
N ALA A 10 -5.63 10.19 21.91
CA ALA A 10 -5.58 10.74 23.27
C ALA A 10 -5.66 12.28 23.31
N VAL A 11 -5.21 12.95 22.23
CA VAL A 11 -5.20 14.42 22.12
C VAL A 11 -6.45 14.96 21.40
N ASP A 12 -7.08 14.17 20.53
CA ASP A 12 -8.24 14.60 19.74
C ASP A 12 -9.50 14.71 20.61
N THR A 13 -10.01 15.94 20.72
CA THR A 13 -11.19 16.28 21.55
C THR A 13 -12.48 16.29 20.73
N LYS A 14 -12.44 15.91 19.45
CA LYS A 14 -13.61 15.95 18.56
C LYS A 14 -14.67 14.90 18.96
N PRO A 15 -15.96 15.22 18.81
CA PRO A 15 -17.04 14.29 19.12
C PRO A 15 -16.95 13.03 18.24
N GLN A 16 -17.21 11.88 18.84
CA GLN A 16 -17.15 10.58 18.16
C GLN A 16 -18.13 10.56 16.98
N LEU A 17 -17.64 10.20 15.79
CA LEU A 17 -18.47 10.03 14.60
C LEU A 17 -19.61 9.05 14.89
N ALA A 18 -20.85 9.49 14.68
CA ALA A 18 -22.03 8.66 14.90
C ALA A 18 -22.00 7.43 14.00
N ILE A 19 -21.91 6.25 14.60
CA ILE A 19 -21.97 4.98 13.87
C ILE A 19 -23.42 4.77 13.43
N VAL A 20 -23.66 4.85 12.13
CA VAL A 20 -24.98 4.57 11.55
C VAL A 20 -25.24 3.06 11.64
N ASP A 21 -25.96 2.64 12.67
CA ASP A 21 -26.26 1.22 12.93
C ASP A 21 -27.45 0.75 12.07
N LYS A 22 -27.26 0.66 10.74
CA LYS A 22 -28.24 0.05 9.83
C LYS A 22 -28.02 -1.47 9.77
N PRO A 23 -29.07 -2.31 9.76
CA PRO A 23 -28.92 -3.76 9.57
C PRO A 23 -28.21 -4.05 8.24
N ILE A 24 -27.17 -4.88 8.25
CA ILE A 24 -26.54 -5.36 7.00
C ILE A 24 -27.48 -6.42 6.45
N GLY A 25 -28.09 -6.13 5.31
CA GLY A 25 -28.86 -7.10 4.54
C GLY A 25 -27.95 -8.12 3.84
N ASN A 26 -28.48 -8.80 2.83
CA ASN A 26 -27.67 -9.73 2.03
C ASN A 26 -26.57 -8.98 1.25
N VAL A 27 -25.30 -9.21 1.61
CA VAL A 27 -24.10 -8.57 1.04
C VAL A 27 -23.96 -8.84 -0.46
N PHE A 28 -24.45 -9.99 -0.94
CA PHE A 28 -24.40 -10.33 -2.37
C PHE A 28 -25.51 -9.68 -3.20
N LYS A 29 -26.55 -9.13 -2.54
CA LYS A 29 -27.70 -8.56 -3.24
C LYS A 29 -27.28 -7.28 -3.96
N GLY A 30 -27.50 -7.24 -5.27
CA GLY A 30 -27.21 -6.05 -6.10
C GLY A 30 -25.76 -5.92 -6.57
N MET A 31 -24.84 -6.81 -6.16
CA MET A 31 -23.45 -6.77 -6.62
C MET A 31 -23.34 -6.92 -8.13
N TRP A 32 -24.07 -7.87 -8.72
CA TRP A 32 -24.12 -8.04 -10.18
C TRP A 32 -24.65 -6.81 -10.93
N GLN A 33 -25.66 -6.14 -10.36
CA GLN A 33 -26.21 -4.92 -10.94
C GLN A 33 -25.21 -3.77 -10.88
N LEU A 34 -24.47 -3.64 -9.76
CA LEU A 34 -23.37 -2.68 -9.62
C LEU A 34 -22.26 -2.95 -10.64
N THR A 35 -21.84 -4.21 -10.80
CA THR A 35 -20.79 -4.59 -11.76
C THR A 35 -21.18 -4.23 -13.19
N ARG A 36 -22.45 -4.45 -13.57
CA ARG A 36 -22.97 -4.04 -14.87
C ARG A 36 -23.13 -2.53 -15.03
N LYS A 37 -23.38 -1.80 -13.95
CA LYS A 37 -23.56 -0.34 -13.98
C LYS A 37 -22.24 0.42 -14.09
N TYR A 38 -21.15 -0.10 -13.50
CA TYR A 38 -19.85 0.58 -13.44
C TYR A 38 -18.67 -0.22 -14.05
N PRO A 39 -18.79 -0.77 -15.27
CA PRO A 39 -17.75 -1.62 -15.84
C PRO A 39 -16.45 -0.86 -16.13
N VAL A 40 -16.55 0.41 -16.54
CA VAL A 40 -15.40 1.27 -16.87
C VAL A 40 -14.59 1.59 -15.61
N GLN A 41 -15.27 1.91 -14.52
CA GLN A 41 -14.66 2.22 -13.23
C GLN A 41 -13.98 0.99 -12.63
N ILE A 42 -14.61 -0.19 -12.74
CA ILE A 42 -13.99 -1.45 -12.31
C ILE A 42 -12.73 -1.74 -13.13
N LEU A 43 -12.81 -1.63 -14.46
CA LEU A 43 -11.67 -1.93 -15.33
C LEU A 43 -10.52 -0.92 -15.14
N ARG A 44 -10.85 0.37 -15.05
CA ARG A 44 -9.88 1.43 -14.77
C ARG A 44 -9.26 1.27 -13.39
N GLY A 45 -10.07 1.02 -12.37
CA GLY A 45 -9.63 0.73 -11.00
C GLY A 45 -8.67 -0.45 -10.97
N ASN A 46 -9.00 -1.56 -11.63
CA ASN A 46 -8.14 -2.74 -11.70
C ASN A 46 -6.82 -2.49 -12.43
N ALA A 47 -6.85 -1.78 -13.56
CA ALA A 47 -5.66 -1.47 -14.34
C ALA A 47 -4.72 -0.54 -13.56
N VAL A 48 -5.25 0.55 -13.02
CA VAL A 48 -4.48 1.51 -12.23
C VAL A 48 -4.00 0.87 -10.92
N GLY A 49 -4.84 0.07 -10.26
CA GLY A 49 -4.47 -0.66 -9.05
C GLY A 49 -3.31 -1.62 -9.30
N THR A 50 -3.38 -2.45 -10.34
CA THR A 50 -2.28 -3.36 -10.71
C THR A 50 -0.99 -2.60 -11.00
N LEU A 51 -1.07 -1.49 -11.75
CA LEU A 51 0.11 -0.67 -12.08
C LEU A 51 0.73 -0.03 -10.84
N ILE A 52 -0.08 0.51 -9.93
CA ILE A 52 0.41 1.09 -8.68
C ILE A 52 0.94 0.00 -7.76
N GLY A 53 0.30 -1.16 -7.68
CA GLY A 53 0.77 -2.29 -6.90
C GLY A 53 2.14 -2.79 -7.37
N ALA A 54 2.41 -2.74 -8.68
CA ALA A 54 3.73 -3.09 -9.22
C ALA A 54 4.83 -2.08 -8.83
N LEU A 55 4.47 -0.89 -8.33
CA LEU A 55 5.43 0.08 -7.81
C LEU A 55 5.81 -0.29 -6.36
N PRO A 56 7.11 -0.46 -6.07
CA PRO A 56 7.57 -0.74 -4.73
C PRO A 56 7.05 0.27 -3.71
N GLY A 57 6.31 -0.25 -2.74
CA GLY A 57 5.86 0.48 -1.58
C GLY A 57 4.84 1.59 -1.77
N ALA A 58 4.23 1.69 -2.94
CA ALA A 58 3.04 2.50 -3.10
C ALA A 58 1.86 1.88 -2.31
N GLY A 59 1.75 0.55 -2.33
CA GLY A 59 0.72 -0.19 -1.62
C GLY A 59 -0.72 0.05 -2.10
N ALA A 60 -1.64 -0.75 -1.56
CA ALA A 60 -3.02 -0.78 -2.01
C ALA A 60 -3.84 0.46 -1.58
N ASP A 61 -3.43 1.11 -0.49
CA ASP A 61 -4.09 2.31 0.03
C ASP A 61 -3.92 3.49 -0.94
N ILE A 62 -2.69 3.76 -1.39
CA ILE A 62 -2.41 4.84 -2.35
C ILE A 62 -3.15 4.57 -3.66
N ALA A 63 -3.21 3.31 -4.11
CA ALA A 63 -3.99 2.93 -5.27
C ALA A 63 -5.48 3.28 -5.12
N ALA A 64 -6.06 3.00 -3.95
CA ALA A 64 -7.45 3.35 -3.65
C ALA A 64 -7.69 4.86 -3.64
N TRP A 65 -6.79 5.66 -3.05
CA TRP A 65 -6.90 7.12 -3.00
C TRP A 65 -6.77 7.78 -4.38
N ILE A 66 -5.78 7.35 -5.17
CA ILE A 66 -5.57 7.87 -6.53
C ILE A 66 -6.77 7.54 -7.40
N THR A 67 -7.24 6.30 -7.37
CA THR A 67 -8.40 5.89 -8.18
C THR A 67 -9.69 6.53 -7.70
N TYR A 68 -9.84 6.82 -6.40
CA TYR A 68 -10.95 7.64 -5.90
C TYR A 68 -10.92 9.06 -6.48
N ALA A 69 -9.74 9.70 -6.53
CA ALA A 69 -9.58 11.03 -7.11
C ALA A 69 -9.82 11.05 -8.63
N ILE A 70 -9.32 10.02 -9.34
CA ILE A 70 -9.59 9.80 -10.77
C ILE A 70 -11.10 9.62 -10.98
N SER A 71 -11.75 8.78 -10.16
CA SER A 71 -13.19 8.55 -10.21
C SER A 71 -13.97 9.85 -10.07
N LYS A 72 -13.64 10.66 -9.04
CA LYS A 72 -14.26 11.97 -8.83
C LYS A 72 -14.08 12.91 -10.03
N ARG A 73 -12.88 12.93 -10.62
CA ARG A 73 -12.56 13.81 -11.75
C ARG A 73 -13.32 13.44 -13.03
N PHE A 74 -13.56 12.15 -13.25
CA PHE A 74 -14.23 11.65 -14.46
C PHE A 74 -15.72 11.33 -14.25
N SER A 75 -16.23 11.45 -13.03
CA SER A 75 -17.64 11.20 -12.74
C SER A 75 -18.53 12.31 -13.30
N LYS A 76 -19.75 11.93 -13.66
CA LYS A 76 -20.82 12.87 -14.06
C LYS A 76 -21.47 13.56 -12.84
N GLU A 77 -21.26 13.04 -11.64
CA GLU A 77 -21.85 13.53 -10.39
C GLU A 77 -20.78 13.75 -9.30
N PRO A 78 -19.75 14.59 -9.56
CA PRO A 78 -18.61 14.79 -8.64
C PRO A 78 -19.02 15.34 -7.27
N GLU A 79 -20.16 16.02 -7.17
CA GLU A 79 -20.74 16.57 -5.95
C GLU A 79 -21.18 15.50 -4.93
N LYS A 80 -21.44 14.27 -5.37
CA LYS A 80 -21.85 13.18 -4.47
C LYS A 80 -20.66 12.53 -3.76
N PHE A 81 -19.43 12.77 -4.22
CA PHE A 81 -18.22 12.21 -3.60
C PHE A 81 -18.01 12.79 -2.19
N GLY A 82 -17.71 11.92 -1.22
CA GLY A 82 -17.63 12.25 0.21
C GLY A 82 -18.90 11.89 1.00
N THR A 83 -20.03 11.63 0.33
CA THR A 83 -21.29 11.22 0.98
C THR A 83 -21.52 9.70 0.99
N GLY A 84 -20.54 8.93 0.52
CA GLY A 84 -20.68 7.48 0.31
C GLY A 84 -21.16 7.11 -1.10
N HIS A 85 -20.94 7.96 -2.09
CA HIS A 85 -21.29 7.67 -3.49
C HIS A 85 -20.63 6.38 -3.99
N VAL A 86 -21.46 5.50 -4.54
CA VAL A 86 -21.08 4.10 -4.87
C VAL A 86 -20.00 4.04 -5.94
N GLU A 87 -20.00 4.96 -6.90
CA GLU A 87 -19.03 4.97 -8.01
C GLU A 87 -17.58 5.02 -7.51
N GLY A 88 -17.28 5.93 -6.57
CA GLY A 88 -15.96 6.05 -5.98
C GLY A 88 -15.56 4.83 -5.15
N ILE A 89 -16.52 4.17 -4.49
CA ILE A 89 -16.27 2.97 -3.68
C ILE A 89 -15.97 1.76 -4.58
N VAL A 90 -16.71 1.59 -5.68
CA VAL A 90 -16.49 0.51 -6.63
C VAL A 90 -15.11 0.61 -7.28
N GLU A 91 -14.74 1.82 -7.69
CA GLU A 91 -13.45 2.05 -8.33
C GLU A 91 -12.27 1.87 -7.38
N SER A 92 -12.31 2.53 -6.22
CA SER A 92 -11.27 2.42 -5.20
C SER A 92 -11.17 1.02 -4.60
N GLY A 93 -12.29 0.33 -4.41
CA GLY A 93 -12.32 -1.07 -3.97
C GLY A 93 -11.71 -2.03 -4.99
N SER A 94 -11.99 -1.83 -6.28
CA SER A 94 -11.36 -2.61 -7.36
C SER A 94 -9.85 -2.36 -7.42
N ALA A 95 -9.43 -1.11 -7.26
CA ALA A 95 -8.02 -0.73 -7.24
C ALA A 95 -7.26 -1.32 -6.05
N ASN A 96 -7.84 -1.27 -4.85
CA ASN A 96 -7.25 -1.88 -3.66
C ASN A 96 -7.02 -3.39 -3.89
N ASN A 97 -8.05 -4.11 -4.35
CA ASN A 97 -7.96 -5.55 -4.53
C ASN A 97 -6.97 -5.97 -5.64
N SER A 98 -6.89 -5.21 -6.73
CA SER A 98 -5.94 -5.48 -7.82
C SER A 98 -4.50 -5.08 -7.47
N ALA A 99 -4.31 -4.01 -6.69
CA ALA A 99 -2.99 -3.58 -6.23
C ALA A 99 -2.31 -4.63 -5.35
N LEU A 100 -3.08 -5.36 -4.53
CA LEU A 100 -2.55 -6.49 -3.75
C LEU A 100 -1.92 -7.55 -4.65
N ALA A 101 -2.56 -7.91 -5.77
CA ALA A 101 -1.98 -8.84 -6.74
C ALA A 101 -0.75 -8.24 -7.43
N GLY A 102 -0.78 -6.95 -7.76
CA GLY A 102 0.35 -6.23 -8.35
C GLY A 102 1.59 -6.17 -7.45
N ALA A 103 1.40 -6.04 -6.13
CA ALA A 103 2.47 -5.97 -5.13
C ALA A 103 3.35 -7.23 -5.07
N TRP A 104 2.83 -8.37 -5.55
CA TRP A 104 3.59 -9.62 -5.61
C TRP A 104 4.58 -9.68 -6.78
N ILE A 105 4.41 -8.84 -7.80
CA ILE A 105 5.32 -8.77 -8.95
C ILE A 105 6.74 -8.40 -8.47
N PRO A 106 6.96 -7.22 -7.84
CA PRO A 106 8.30 -6.87 -7.36
C PRO A 106 8.74 -7.76 -6.19
N ALA A 107 7.81 -8.24 -5.36
CA ALA A 107 8.13 -9.06 -4.20
C ALA A 107 8.74 -10.41 -4.59
N LEU A 108 8.17 -11.12 -5.58
CA LEU A 108 8.66 -12.43 -6.00
C LEU A 108 9.85 -12.32 -6.96
N VAL A 109 9.83 -11.34 -7.86
CA VAL A 109 10.83 -11.22 -8.93
C VAL A 109 12.09 -10.53 -8.44
N PHE A 110 11.97 -9.50 -7.60
CA PHE A 110 13.11 -8.70 -7.15
C PHE A 110 13.40 -8.83 -5.66
N GLY A 111 12.55 -9.51 -4.88
CA GLY A 111 12.65 -9.50 -3.43
C GLY A 111 12.34 -8.15 -2.79
N ILE A 112 11.74 -7.23 -3.57
CA ILE A 112 11.42 -5.87 -3.12
C ILE A 112 9.95 -5.81 -2.71
N PRO A 113 9.62 -5.44 -1.47
CA PRO A 113 8.23 -5.35 -1.04
C PRO A 113 7.43 -4.30 -1.82
N GLY A 114 6.22 -4.68 -2.26
CA GLY A 114 5.24 -3.77 -2.86
C GLY A 114 4.48 -2.94 -1.82
N ASP A 115 4.41 -3.42 -0.57
CA ASP A 115 3.77 -2.76 0.57
C ASP A 115 4.29 -3.34 1.90
N SER A 116 3.77 -2.84 3.03
CA SER A 116 4.17 -3.32 4.35
C SER A 116 3.81 -4.79 4.61
N ILE A 117 2.76 -5.32 3.99
CA ILE A 117 2.31 -6.71 4.20
C ILE A 117 3.24 -7.67 3.46
N THR A 118 3.53 -7.38 2.19
CA THR A 118 4.48 -8.14 1.37
C THR A 118 5.89 -8.12 1.98
N ALA A 119 6.31 -7.04 2.64
CA ALA A 119 7.58 -7.02 3.39
C ALA A 119 7.63 -8.09 4.49
N ILE A 120 6.55 -8.25 5.26
CA ILE A 120 6.46 -9.29 6.29
C ILE A 120 6.52 -10.67 5.63
N VAL A 121 5.81 -10.88 4.52
CA VAL A 121 5.83 -12.19 3.85
C VAL A 121 7.20 -12.50 3.25
N ILE A 122 7.89 -11.52 2.67
CA ILE A 122 9.29 -11.68 2.23
C ILE A 122 10.15 -12.15 3.40
N GLY A 123 9.99 -11.56 4.59
CA GLY A 123 10.65 -12.03 5.82
C GLY A 123 10.35 -13.50 6.14
N VAL A 124 9.08 -13.91 6.05
CA VAL A 124 8.68 -15.32 6.24
C VAL A 124 9.28 -16.25 5.18
N LEU A 125 9.33 -15.82 3.92
CA LEU A 125 9.94 -16.58 2.83
C LEU A 125 11.43 -16.79 3.08
N TYR A 126 12.15 -15.75 3.54
CA TYR A 126 13.54 -15.87 3.98
C TYR A 126 13.71 -16.88 5.12
N MET A 127 12.86 -16.84 6.14
CA MET A 127 12.88 -17.84 7.23
C MET A 127 12.62 -19.27 6.74
N LYS A 128 11.92 -19.43 5.61
CA LYS A 128 11.66 -20.71 4.95
C LYS A 128 12.71 -21.08 3.91
N ASN A 129 13.84 -20.37 3.86
CA ASN A 129 14.90 -20.54 2.85
C ASN A 129 14.42 -20.36 1.41
N MET A 130 13.34 -19.61 1.22
CA MET A 130 12.81 -19.23 -0.08
C MET A 130 13.23 -17.79 -0.36
N ASN A 131 14.45 -17.61 -0.87
CA ASN A 131 14.93 -16.28 -1.25
C ASN A 131 14.18 -15.81 -2.51
N PRO A 132 13.32 -14.77 -2.45
CA PRO A 132 12.65 -14.25 -3.62
C PRO A 132 13.65 -13.63 -4.59
N GLY A 133 13.41 -13.79 -5.88
CA GLY A 133 14.34 -13.34 -6.91
C GLY A 133 14.22 -14.16 -8.19
N PRO A 134 14.91 -13.77 -9.28
CA PRO A 134 14.83 -14.49 -10.55
C PRO A 134 15.33 -15.94 -10.43
N THR A 135 16.28 -16.19 -9.53
CA THR A 135 16.83 -17.51 -9.25
C THR A 135 15.84 -18.45 -8.57
N LEU A 136 14.82 -17.93 -7.89
CA LEU A 136 13.76 -18.74 -7.31
C LEU A 136 12.96 -19.48 -8.39
N PHE A 137 12.74 -18.82 -9.54
CA PHE A 137 12.07 -19.37 -10.70
C PHE A 137 12.91 -20.42 -11.44
N THR A 138 14.23 -20.29 -11.44
CA THR A 138 15.12 -21.23 -12.13
C THR A 138 15.50 -22.43 -11.28
N ASN A 139 15.80 -22.22 -9.99
CA ASN A 139 16.39 -23.25 -9.13
C ASN A 139 15.32 -24.03 -8.35
N ASN A 140 14.19 -23.40 -8.03
CA ASN A 140 13.12 -24.00 -7.24
C ASN A 140 11.72 -23.75 -7.85
N PRO A 141 11.49 -24.11 -9.13
CA PRO A 141 10.21 -23.83 -9.81
C PRO A 141 9.02 -24.47 -9.10
N GLN A 142 9.22 -25.65 -8.50
CA GLN A 142 8.23 -26.35 -7.68
C GLN A 142 7.70 -25.51 -6.50
N ASN A 143 8.56 -24.74 -5.83
CA ASN A 143 8.15 -23.88 -4.72
C ASN A 143 7.31 -22.68 -5.21
N ILE A 144 7.62 -22.14 -6.39
CA ILE A 144 6.83 -21.08 -7.03
C ILE A 144 5.44 -21.59 -7.41
N TYR A 145 5.33 -22.79 -7.98
CA TYR A 145 4.03 -23.38 -8.28
C TYR A 145 3.19 -23.63 -7.03
N ALA A 146 3.83 -24.07 -5.94
CA ALA A 146 3.16 -24.21 -4.65
C ALA A 146 2.63 -22.85 -4.14
N VAL A 147 3.41 -21.78 -4.27
CA VAL A 147 2.98 -20.42 -3.93
C VAL A 147 1.78 -19.98 -4.78
N TYR A 148 1.79 -20.19 -6.10
CA TYR A 148 0.65 -19.86 -6.96
C TYR A 148 -0.60 -20.66 -6.62
N LEU A 149 -0.46 -21.96 -6.33
CA LEU A 149 -1.57 -22.79 -5.92
C LEU A 149 -2.14 -22.33 -4.57
N LEU A 150 -1.28 -21.93 -3.63
CA LEU A 150 -1.67 -21.30 -2.37
C LEU A 150 -2.43 -19.99 -2.61
N PHE A 151 -2.03 -19.16 -3.57
CA PHE A 151 -2.78 -17.94 -3.91
C PHE A 151 -4.19 -18.25 -4.43
N ILE A 152 -4.33 -19.26 -5.28
CA ILE A 152 -5.65 -19.68 -5.78
C ILE A 152 -6.52 -20.15 -4.61
N ILE A 153 -5.99 -21.03 -3.76
CA ILE A 153 -6.70 -21.54 -2.58
C ILE A 153 -7.03 -20.39 -1.62
N ALA A 154 -6.10 -19.47 -1.37
CA ALA A 154 -6.31 -18.31 -0.50
C ALA A 154 -7.43 -17.41 -1.04
N ASN A 155 -7.49 -17.17 -2.36
CA ASN A 155 -8.60 -16.42 -2.97
C ASN A 155 -9.95 -17.13 -2.82
N LEU A 156 -9.98 -18.47 -2.92
CA LEU A 156 -11.21 -19.24 -2.68
C LEU A 156 -11.65 -19.16 -1.22
N ILE A 157 -10.73 -19.29 -0.26
CA ILE A 157 -10.98 -19.17 1.18
C ILE A 157 -11.37 -17.73 1.56
N MET A 158 -10.85 -16.73 0.84
CA MET A 158 -11.18 -15.33 1.07
C MET A 158 -12.67 -15.02 0.90
N VAL A 159 -13.40 -15.77 0.06
CA VAL A 159 -14.85 -15.54 -0.14
C VAL A 159 -15.66 -15.80 1.14
N PRO A 160 -15.66 -17.03 1.73
CA PRO A 160 -16.37 -17.28 2.99
C PRO A 160 -15.79 -16.50 4.16
N MET A 161 -14.47 -16.34 4.22
CA MET A 161 -13.81 -15.58 5.29
C MET A 161 -14.16 -14.09 5.23
N GLY A 162 -14.21 -13.51 4.02
CA GLY A 162 -14.63 -12.13 3.80
C GLY A 162 -16.10 -11.90 4.17
N TRP A 163 -16.98 -12.83 3.82
CA TRP A 163 -18.39 -12.79 4.26
C TRP A 163 -18.53 -12.82 5.78
N TRP A 164 -17.77 -13.71 6.44
CA TRP A 164 -17.75 -13.78 7.90
C TRP A 164 -17.18 -12.49 8.52
N CYS A 165 -16.07 -11.97 8.00
CA CYS A 165 -15.48 -10.70 8.41
C CYS A 165 -16.48 -9.56 8.29
N ILE A 166 -17.24 -9.41 7.19
CA ILE A 166 -18.25 -8.34 7.04
C ILE A 166 -19.31 -8.42 8.16
N LYS A 167 -19.71 -9.63 8.56
CA LYS A 167 -20.67 -9.83 9.66
C LYS A 167 -20.09 -9.43 11.01
N VAL A 168 -18.81 -9.74 11.25
CA VAL A 168 -18.09 -9.41 12.50
C VAL A 168 -17.65 -7.93 12.54
N SER A 169 -17.36 -7.31 11.40
CA SER A 169 -16.89 -5.92 11.31
C SER A 169 -17.84 -4.93 11.97
N LYS A 170 -19.15 -5.18 11.93
CA LYS A 170 -20.12 -4.39 12.70
C LYS A 170 -19.81 -4.35 14.18
N GLN A 171 -19.46 -5.50 14.74
CA GLN A 171 -19.17 -5.63 16.16
C GLN A 171 -17.85 -4.96 16.49
N ILE A 172 -16.85 -5.08 15.61
CA ILE A 172 -15.56 -4.38 15.73
C ILE A 172 -15.76 -2.87 15.72
N LEU A 173 -16.60 -2.35 14.82
CA LEU A 173 -16.90 -0.90 14.75
C LEU A 173 -17.59 -0.39 16.03
N LYS A 174 -18.31 -1.25 16.76
CA LYS A 174 -18.95 -0.91 18.03
C LYS A 174 -17.99 -0.95 19.22
N VAL A 175 -16.79 -1.51 19.07
CA VAL A 175 -15.81 -1.55 20.17
C VAL A 175 -15.37 -0.12 20.47
N PRO A 176 -15.54 0.34 21.72
CA PRO A 176 -15.13 1.69 22.08
C PRO A 176 -13.62 1.83 21.86
N ARG A 177 -13.22 2.94 21.22
CA ARG A 177 -11.80 3.22 20.93
C ARG A 177 -10.92 3.19 22.20
N THR A 178 -11.50 3.47 23.37
CA THR A 178 -10.84 3.38 24.69
C THR A 178 -10.35 1.97 25.02
N VAL A 179 -10.96 0.92 24.49
CA VAL A 179 -10.51 -0.47 24.65
C VAL A 179 -9.67 -0.91 23.45
N LEU A 180 -10.06 -0.49 22.23
CA LEU A 180 -9.37 -0.87 21.01
C LEU A 180 -7.91 -0.40 20.99
N MET A 181 -7.65 0.85 21.39
CA MET A 181 -6.32 1.46 21.34
C MET A 181 -5.28 0.76 22.25
N PRO A 182 -5.56 0.48 23.55
CA PRO A 182 -4.66 -0.30 24.39
C PRO A 182 -4.38 -1.70 23.86
N VAL A 183 -5.39 -2.38 23.29
CA VAL A 183 -5.23 -3.72 22.72
C VAL A 183 -4.28 -3.69 21.51
N ILE A 184 -4.43 -2.69 20.63
CA ILE A 184 -3.50 -2.49 19.51
C ILE A 184 -2.08 -2.24 20.04
N MET A 185 -1.93 -1.41 21.07
CA MET A 185 -0.63 -1.12 21.69
C MET A 185 0.04 -2.39 22.22
N LEU A 186 -0.73 -3.24 22.91
CA LEU A 186 -0.27 -4.53 23.42
C LEU A 186 0.25 -5.41 22.27
N PHE A 187 -0.52 -5.54 21.18
CA PHE A 187 -0.09 -6.33 20.02
C PHE A 187 1.15 -5.76 19.34
N CYS A 188 1.31 -4.43 19.27
CA CYS A 188 2.53 -3.82 18.76
C CYS A 188 3.75 -4.15 19.64
N VAL A 189 3.61 -4.07 20.96
CA VAL A 189 4.70 -4.42 21.90
C VAL A 189 5.07 -5.90 21.77
N VAL A 190 4.08 -6.79 21.76
CA VAL A 190 4.31 -8.24 21.59
C VAL A 190 4.94 -8.54 20.23
N GLY A 191 4.45 -7.90 19.16
CA GLY A 191 4.99 -8.06 17.82
C GLY A 191 6.44 -7.62 17.69
N ALA A 192 6.79 -6.47 18.25
CA ALA A 192 8.18 -5.99 18.27
C ALA A 192 9.09 -6.92 19.08
N PHE A 193 8.63 -7.38 20.24
CA PHE A 193 9.38 -8.31 21.07
C PHE A 193 9.57 -9.69 20.40
N ALA A 194 8.56 -10.20 19.70
CA ALA A 194 8.57 -11.55 19.12
C ALA A 194 9.60 -11.77 18.01
N ILE A 195 10.13 -10.69 17.39
CA ILE A 195 11.10 -10.81 16.29
C ILE A 195 12.46 -11.30 16.82
N ASN A 196 13.04 -10.61 17.80
CA ASN A 196 14.38 -10.93 18.33
C ASN A 196 14.38 -11.25 19.83
N ASN A 197 13.22 -11.35 20.49
CA ASN A 197 13.06 -11.55 21.94
C ASN A 197 13.85 -10.54 22.79
N THR A 198 13.93 -9.30 22.32
CA THR A 198 14.72 -8.24 22.99
C THR A 198 13.85 -7.03 23.38
N PRO A 199 14.00 -6.50 24.60
CA PRO A 199 13.31 -5.26 25.01
C PRO A 199 13.84 -4.02 24.28
N PHE A 200 15.02 -4.12 23.64
CA PHE A 200 15.55 -3.04 22.81
C PHE A 200 14.63 -2.72 21.63
N ASP A 201 14.10 -3.74 20.95
CA ASP A 201 13.20 -3.59 19.81
C ASP A 201 11.89 -2.89 20.21
N VAL A 202 11.40 -3.16 21.42
CA VAL A 202 10.25 -2.47 22.00
C VAL A 202 10.56 -0.99 22.24
N THR A 203 11.77 -0.68 22.72
CA THR A 203 12.21 0.70 22.93
C THR A 203 12.32 1.45 21.62
N VAL A 204 12.94 0.84 20.60
CA VAL A 204 13.03 1.40 19.24
C VAL A 204 11.64 1.63 18.66
N MET A 205 10.72 0.67 18.83
CA MET A 205 9.32 0.82 18.40
C MET A 205 8.65 2.03 19.07
N LEU A 206 8.82 2.22 20.38
CA LEU A 206 8.24 3.36 21.12
C LEU A 206 8.80 4.70 20.63
N VAL A 207 10.12 4.81 20.51
CA VAL A 207 10.80 6.04 20.04
C VAL A 207 10.40 6.37 18.60
N ALA A 208 10.42 5.37 17.71
CA ALA A 208 9.99 5.54 16.33
C ALA A 208 8.50 5.90 16.23
N GLY A 209 7.66 5.37 17.14
CA GLY A 209 6.26 5.72 17.26
C GLY A 209 6.03 7.19 17.59
N ILE A 210 6.82 7.73 18.52
CA ILE A 210 6.80 9.17 18.88
C ILE A 210 7.34 10.01 17.72
N ALA A 211 8.44 9.61 17.08
CA ALA A 211 8.97 10.31 15.92
C ALA A 211 7.95 10.35 14.77
N ALA A 212 7.25 9.24 14.54
CA ALA A 212 6.15 9.17 13.57
C ALA A 212 5.04 10.17 13.89
N PHE A 213 4.66 10.33 15.16
CA PHE A 213 3.67 11.33 15.57
C PHE A 213 4.09 12.76 15.19
N PHE A 214 5.35 13.13 15.41
CA PHE A 214 5.84 14.45 15.00
C PHE A 214 5.86 14.62 13.48
N LEU A 215 6.30 13.61 12.73
CA LEU A 215 6.26 13.64 11.27
C LEU A 215 4.85 13.86 10.74
N GLU A 216 3.90 13.06 11.23
CA GLU A 216 2.50 13.12 10.84
C GLU A 216 1.84 14.46 11.23
N SER A 217 2.18 15.02 12.40
CA SER A 217 1.70 16.34 12.83
C SER A 217 2.25 17.49 11.97
N ASN A 218 3.41 17.32 11.34
CA ASN A 218 3.98 18.28 10.38
C ASN A 218 3.55 18.02 8.93
N GLY A 219 2.62 17.09 8.70
CA GLY A 219 2.11 16.77 7.36
C GLY A 219 3.00 15.84 6.55
N PHE A 220 4.03 15.23 7.16
CA PHE A 220 4.85 14.22 6.49
C PHE A 220 4.13 12.86 6.51
N PRO A 221 4.02 12.18 5.36
CA PRO A 221 3.36 10.88 5.30
C PRO A 221 4.29 9.80 5.88
N VAL A 222 3.88 9.19 7.00
CA VAL A 222 4.68 8.19 7.72
C VAL A 222 4.84 6.88 6.95
N ALA A 223 3.83 6.44 6.19
CA ALA A 223 3.91 5.17 5.43
C ALA A 223 5.04 5.17 4.37
N PRO A 224 5.18 6.18 3.51
CA PRO A 224 6.35 6.33 2.63
C PRO A 224 7.68 6.42 3.36
N ALA A 225 7.74 7.06 4.54
CA ALA A 225 8.96 7.13 5.33
C ALA A 225 9.40 5.75 5.86
N ILE A 226 8.46 4.96 6.39
CA ILE A 226 8.72 3.57 6.82
C ILE A 226 9.22 2.73 5.64
N LEU A 227 8.58 2.87 4.49
CA LEU A 227 9.00 2.18 3.28
C LEU A 227 10.43 2.57 2.90
N GLY A 228 10.77 3.86 2.92
CA GLY A 228 12.12 4.34 2.63
C GLY A 228 13.16 3.74 3.57
N VAL A 229 12.84 3.57 4.86
CA VAL A 229 13.74 2.92 5.82
C VAL A 229 13.95 1.44 5.49
N VAL A 230 12.88 0.72 5.12
CA VAL A 230 12.97 -0.71 4.76
C VAL A 230 13.71 -0.91 3.43
N LEU A 231 13.41 -0.08 2.42
CA LEU A 231 14.01 -0.18 1.10
C LEU A 231 15.41 0.43 1.01
N GLY A 232 15.77 1.34 1.91
CA GLY A 232 17.03 2.08 1.85
C GLY A 232 18.25 1.18 1.85
N GLY A 233 18.32 0.22 2.79
CA GLY A 233 19.43 -0.73 2.86
C GLY A 233 19.51 -1.62 1.62
N MET A 234 18.36 -2.11 1.14
CA MET A 234 18.31 -2.91 -0.08
C MET A 234 18.73 -2.12 -1.32
N LEU A 235 18.35 -0.85 -1.41
CA LEU A 235 18.75 0.04 -2.49
C LEU A 235 20.26 0.28 -2.46
N GLU A 236 20.82 0.58 -1.28
CA GLU A 236 22.24 0.80 -1.10
C GLU A 236 23.05 -0.45 -1.46
N GLU A 237 22.66 -1.62 -0.98
CA GLU A 237 23.33 -2.88 -1.29
C GLU A 237 23.31 -3.19 -2.79
N ASN A 238 22.17 -3.02 -3.44
CA ASN A 238 22.03 -3.21 -4.89
C ASN A 238 22.80 -2.16 -5.69
N PHE A 239 22.83 -0.91 -5.23
CA PHE A 239 23.58 0.18 -5.85
C PHE A 239 25.08 -0.10 -5.78
N ILE A 240 25.61 -0.43 -4.59
CA ILE A 240 27.02 -0.77 -4.38
C ILE A 240 27.38 -2.00 -5.21
N THR A 241 26.56 -3.05 -5.18
CA THR A 241 26.79 -4.27 -5.98
C THR A 241 26.86 -3.96 -7.48
N SER A 242 25.98 -3.07 -7.97
CA SER A 242 25.96 -2.66 -9.37
C SER A 242 27.18 -1.82 -9.73
N MET A 243 27.59 -0.90 -8.86
CA MET A 243 28.78 -0.05 -9.04
C MET A 243 30.08 -0.86 -9.02
N ILE A 244 30.17 -1.89 -8.17
CA ILE A 244 31.32 -2.81 -8.17
C ILE A 244 31.37 -3.59 -9.49
N LYS A 245 30.21 -4.05 -10.00
CA LYS A 245 30.14 -4.77 -11.29
C LYS A 245 30.45 -3.90 -12.51
N SER A 246 30.22 -2.60 -12.42
CA SER A 246 30.49 -1.65 -13.50
C SER A 246 31.82 -0.91 -13.37
N ASP A 247 32.72 -1.38 -12.50
CA ASP A 247 34.01 -0.72 -12.22
C ASP A 247 33.86 0.78 -11.87
N GLY A 248 32.78 1.13 -11.18
CA GLY A 248 32.47 2.49 -10.78
C GLY A 248 31.85 3.38 -11.88
N GLN A 249 31.54 2.84 -13.05
CA GLN A 249 30.95 3.60 -14.15
C GLN A 249 29.44 3.78 -13.95
N LEU A 250 29.00 5.03 -13.74
CA LEU A 250 27.59 5.41 -13.63
C LEU A 250 26.82 5.27 -14.96
N THR A 251 27.52 5.23 -16.09
CA THR A 251 26.93 5.04 -17.42
C THR A 251 26.26 3.67 -17.57
N ALA A 252 26.73 2.66 -16.81
CA ALA A 252 26.18 1.31 -16.83
C ALA A 252 24.68 1.23 -16.45
N PHE A 253 24.16 2.21 -15.71
CA PHE A 253 22.72 2.29 -15.41
C PHE A 253 21.86 2.68 -16.61
N PHE A 254 22.45 3.26 -17.66
CA PHE A 254 21.75 3.70 -18.88
C PHE A 254 22.08 2.83 -20.11
N GLU A 255 23.02 1.90 -20.01
CA GLU A 255 23.39 1.00 -21.11
C GLU A 255 22.30 -0.02 -21.43
N ARG A 256 21.53 -0.45 -20.42
CA ARG A 256 20.42 -1.38 -20.62
C ARG A 256 19.14 -0.62 -21.01
N PRO A 257 18.44 -1.00 -22.09
CA PRO A 257 17.25 -0.30 -22.56
C PRO A 257 16.16 -0.13 -21.48
N ILE A 258 15.95 -1.16 -20.66
CA ILE A 258 14.96 -1.14 -19.57
C ILE A 258 15.41 -0.24 -18.42
N ALA A 259 16.69 -0.26 -18.08
CA ALA A 259 17.21 0.61 -17.02
C ALA A 259 17.20 2.09 -17.46
N ALA A 260 17.52 2.34 -18.73
CA ALA A 260 17.43 3.67 -19.33
C ALA A 260 15.99 4.21 -19.37
N THR A 261 15.00 3.37 -19.75
CA THR A 261 13.59 3.80 -19.76
C THR A 261 13.08 4.07 -18.34
N LEU A 262 13.37 3.18 -17.38
CA LEU A 262 13.02 3.39 -15.98
C LEU A 262 13.70 4.64 -15.41
N GLY A 263 14.98 4.84 -15.70
CA GLY A 263 15.74 6.04 -15.31
C GLY A 263 15.13 7.31 -15.91
N ALA A 264 14.80 7.31 -17.20
CA ALA A 264 14.15 8.43 -17.86
C ALA A 264 12.76 8.73 -17.28
N MET A 265 11.96 7.70 -16.97
CA MET A 265 10.67 7.88 -16.30
C MET A 265 10.83 8.47 -14.89
N THR A 266 11.80 8.00 -14.11
CA THR A 266 12.09 8.54 -12.78
C THR A 266 12.46 10.02 -12.84
N LEU A 267 13.37 10.37 -13.76
CA LEU A 267 13.75 11.77 -14.01
C LEU A 267 12.53 12.58 -14.47
N ALA A 268 11.70 12.04 -15.36
CA ALA A 268 10.47 12.71 -15.77
C ALA A 268 9.54 12.95 -14.58
N VAL A 269 9.28 11.96 -13.72
CA VAL A 269 8.41 12.14 -12.54
C VAL A 269 8.96 13.20 -11.57
N TRP A 270 10.27 13.27 -11.38
CA TRP A 270 10.90 14.28 -10.52
C TRP A 270 10.86 15.69 -11.13
N PHE A 271 11.17 15.82 -12.42
CA PHE A 271 11.33 17.13 -13.05
C PHE A 271 10.05 17.66 -13.69
N LEU A 272 9.13 16.82 -14.15
CA LEU A 272 7.88 17.22 -14.82
C LEU A 272 7.01 18.15 -13.95
N PRO A 273 6.82 17.95 -12.63
CA PRO A 273 6.06 18.89 -11.79
C PRO A 273 6.72 20.28 -11.74
N ILE A 274 8.06 20.32 -11.66
CA ILE A 274 8.85 21.55 -11.61
C ILE A 274 8.81 22.26 -12.96
N LEU A 275 8.95 21.51 -14.05
CA LEU A 275 8.92 22.00 -15.43
C LEU A 275 7.53 22.53 -15.79
N LEU A 276 6.46 21.80 -15.45
CA LEU A 276 5.08 22.26 -15.63
C LEU A 276 4.76 23.49 -14.79
N ARG A 277 5.30 23.59 -13.57
CA ARG A 277 5.14 24.79 -12.73
C ARG A 277 5.84 25.99 -13.34
N ARG A 278 7.07 25.83 -13.85
CA ARG A 278 7.81 26.89 -14.57
C ARG A 278 7.13 27.29 -15.88
N LEU A 279 6.66 26.33 -16.67
CA LEU A 279 5.96 26.59 -17.93
C LEU A 279 4.62 27.31 -17.69
N ARG A 280 3.86 26.95 -16.64
CA ARG A 280 2.63 27.65 -16.26
C ARG A 280 2.88 29.08 -15.77
N GLN A 281 3.99 29.29 -15.05
CA GLN A 281 4.43 30.62 -14.64
C GLN A 281 4.83 31.48 -15.85
N LEU A 282 5.54 30.91 -16.83
CA LEU A 282 5.91 31.59 -18.07
C LEU A 282 4.71 31.85 -18.99
N ALA A 283 3.70 30.97 -18.99
CA ALA A 283 2.47 31.11 -19.76
C ALA A 283 1.41 32.04 -19.10
N GLY A 284 1.69 32.63 -17.94
CA GLY A 284 0.78 33.56 -17.26
C GLY A 284 -0.51 32.92 -16.70
N ILE A 285 -0.62 31.60 -16.67
CA ILE A 285 -1.79 30.89 -16.16
C ILE A 285 -1.65 30.75 -14.64
N LYS A 286 -2.38 31.59 -13.88
CA LYS A 286 -2.48 31.46 -12.42
C LYS A 286 -2.96 30.04 -12.07
N ALA A 287 -2.20 29.34 -11.26
CA ALA A 287 -2.53 27.99 -10.80
C ALA A 287 -3.87 28.03 -10.03
N ALA A 288 -4.83 27.23 -10.46
CA ALA A 288 -6.01 26.93 -9.66
C ALA A 288 -5.55 26.22 -8.38
N THR A 289 -5.84 26.85 -7.25
CA THR A 289 -5.67 26.33 -5.88
C THR A 289 -6.53 25.11 -5.64
#